data_AF-A0A2U1JAV0-F1
#
_entry.id   AF-A0A2U1JAV0-F1
#
_cell.length_a   1.000
_cell.length_b   1.000
_cell.length_c   1.000
_cell.angle_alpha   90.00
_cell.angle_beta   90.00
_cell.angle_gamma   90.00
#
_symmetry.space_group_name_H-M   'P 1'
#
loop_
_entity.id
_entity.type
_entity.pdbx_description
1 polymer ?
#
loop_
_entity_poly.entity_id
_entity_poly.type
_entity_poly.pdbx_seq_one_letter_code
_entity_poly.pdbx_strand_id
1 'polypeptide(L)' 'MEDDKPRRVTLKEFEKKTPGRYMNPCEIESRASLKCLEINEYKKPLCKEYFDAYIQCKKLWMEERKAARFK' A
#
# COMPACT_ATOMS: atom_id res chain seq x y z
N MET A 1 10.82 -9.20 -19.03
CA MET A 1 11.19 -8.56 -17.74
C MET A 1 9.89 -8.23 -17.03
N GLU A 2 9.35 -9.15 -16.23
CA GLU A 2 8.04 -9.02 -15.57
C GLU A 2 8.12 -9.36 -14.06
N ASP A 3 9.30 -9.17 -13.45
CA ASP A 3 9.62 -9.61 -12.07
C ASP A 3 9.65 -8.48 -11.02
N ASP A 4 9.00 -7.35 -11.27
CA ASP A 4 8.84 -6.28 -10.26
C ASP A 4 7.35 -5.98 -9.99
N LYS A 5 6.54 -7.03 -9.82
CA LYS A 5 5.14 -6.83 -9.42
C LYS A 5 5.10 -6.66 -7.89
N PRO A 6 4.72 -5.48 -7.36
CA PRO A 6 4.64 -5.27 -5.92
C PRO A 6 3.60 -6.25 -5.35
N ARG A 7 3.98 -6.99 -4.30
CA ARG A 7 3.09 -7.96 -3.64
C ARG A 7 2.59 -7.36 -2.33
N ARG A 8 1.29 -7.53 -2.05
CA ARG A 8 0.70 -7.19 -0.76
C ARG A 8 1.34 -8.05 0.35
N VAL A 9 1.94 -7.39 1.33
CA VAL A 9 2.59 -8.03 2.49
C VAL A 9 1.51 -8.53 3.46
N THR A 10 1.63 -9.76 3.94
CA THR A 10 0.69 -10.29 4.95
C THR A 10 1.05 -9.85 6.36
N LEU A 11 0.09 -9.91 7.28
CA LEU A 11 0.33 -9.57 8.69
C LEU A 11 1.48 -10.37 9.31
N LYS A 12 1.51 -11.69 9.08
CA LYS A 12 2.56 -12.58 9.60
C LYS A 12 3.95 -12.18 9.10
N GLU A 13 4.06 -11.80 7.83
CA GLU A 13 5.33 -11.36 7.24
C GLU A 13 5.76 -10.00 7.79
N PHE A 14 4.80 -9.12 8.03
CA PHE A 14 5.06 -7.84 8.67
C PHE A 14 5.50 -8.01 10.13
N GLU A 15 4.94 -8.94 10.89
CA GLU A 15 5.34 -9.23 12.27
C GLU A 15 6.73 -9.88 12.35
N LYS A 16 7.06 -10.73 11.36
CA LYS A 16 8.39 -11.35 11.24
C LYS A 16 9.47 -10.40 10.74
N LYS A 17 9.13 -9.18 10.31
CA LYS A 17 10.10 -8.26 9.73
C LYS A 17 11.09 -7.78 10.79
N THR A 18 12.31 -7.47 10.35
CA THR A 18 13.31 -6.83 11.21
C THR A 18 12.78 -5.47 11.71
N PRO A 19 12.85 -5.18 13.02
CA PRO A 19 12.55 -3.87 13.56
C PRO A 19 13.36 -2.78 12.81
N GLY A 20 12.68 -1.73 12.34
CA GLY A 20 13.31 -0.68 11.52
C GLY A 20 13.25 -0.89 10.01
N ARG A 21 12.91 -2.09 9.52
CA ARG A 21 12.68 -2.30 8.07
C ARG A 21 11.36 -1.65 7.65
N TYR A 22 11.45 -0.72 6.70
CA TYR A 22 10.27 -0.16 6.05
C TYR A 22 9.59 -1.24 5.21
N MET A 23 8.30 -1.45 5.45
CA MET A 23 7.45 -2.32 4.66
C MET A 23 6.11 -1.61 4.49
N ASN A 24 5.74 -1.36 3.24
CA ASN A 24 4.46 -0.78 2.90
C ASN A 24 3.52 -1.90 2.42
N PRO A 25 2.46 -2.25 3.17
CA PRO A 25 1.49 -3.26 2.75
C PRO A 25 0.66 -2.81 1.53
N CYS A 26 0.63 -1.52 1.23
CA CYS A 26 -0.15 -0.90 0.15
C CYS A 26 0.74 -0.36 -0.97
N GLU A 27 1.86 -1.05 -1.25
CA GLU A 27 2.84 -0.63 -2.26
C GLU A 27 2.27 -0.66 -3.68
N ILE A 28 1.32 -1.56 -3.96
CA ILE A 28 0.65 -1.67 -5.27
C ILE A 28 -0.11 -0.38 -5.59
N GLU A 29 -0.95 0.05 -4.65
CA GLU A 29 -1.79 1.25 -4.75
C GLU A 29 -0.93 2.51 -4.74
N SER A 30 0.13 2.52 -3.93
CA SER A 30 1.12 3.61 -3.92
C SER A 30 1.75 3.77 -5.31
N ARG A 31 2.29 2.71 -5.90
CA ARG A 31 2.89 2.74 -7.25
C ARG A 31 1.87 3.11 -8.32
N ALA A 32 0.63 2.62 -8.22
CA ALA A 32 -0.45 2.99 -9.14
C ALA A 32 -0.77 4.49 -9.07
N SER A 33 -0.85 5.07 -7.87
CA SER A 33 -1.07 6.51 -7.70
C SER A 33 0.08 7.36 -8.25
N LEU A 34 1.32 6.92 -8.07
CA LEU A 34 2.51 7.58 -8.62
C LEU A 34 2.51 7.52 -10.15
N LYS A 35 2.23 6.34 -10.72
CA LYS A 35 2.12 6.17 -12.18
C LYS A 35 1.04 7.07 -12.78
N CYS A 36 -0.10 7.22 -12.09
CA CYS A 36 -1.14 8.15 -12.52
C CYS A 36 -0.63 9.59 -12.53
N LEU A 37 0.11 10.03 -11.50
CA LEU A 37 0.69 11.37 -11.45
C LEU A 37 1.70 11.59 -12.59
N GLU A 38 2.55 10.60 -12.88
CA GLU A 38 3.54 10.69 -13.97
C GLU A 38 2.87 10.91 -15.34
N ILE A 39 1.75 10.23 -15.60
CA ILE A 39 1.01 10.34 -16.86
C ILE A 39 0.21 11.65 -16.95
N ASN A 40 -0.31 12.13 -15.81
CA ASN A 40 -1.21 13.28 -15.75
C ASN A 40 -0.52 14.59 -15.33
N GLU A 41 0.80 14.71 -15.53
CA GLU A 41 1.57 15.93 -15.18
C GLU A 41 1.37 16.37 -13.72
N TYR A 42 1.34 15.41 -12.79
CA TYR A 42 1.11 15.61 -11.36
C TYR A 42 -0.23 16.27 -11.00
N LYS A 43 -1.24 16.20 -11.88
CA LYS A 43 -2.61 16.64 -11.60
C LYS A 43 -3.30 15.69 -10.62
N LYS A 44 -3.12 15.99 -9.32
CA LYS A 44 -3.76 15.30 -8.19
C LYS A 44 -5.26 15.00 -8.35
N PRO A 45 -6.13 15.90 -8.84
CA PRO A 45 -7.56 15.63 -8.93
C PRO A 45 -7.90 14.48 -9.88
N LEU A 46 -7.11 14.26 -10.93
CA LEU A 46 -7.33 13.17 -11.90
C LEU A 46 -6.98 11.79 -11.31
N CYS A 47 -6.11 11.76 -10.30
CA CYS A 47 -5.65 10.53 -9.67
C CYS A 47 -6.34 10.23 -8.33
N LYS A 48 -7.45 10.93 -8.02
CA LYS A 48 -8.14 10.83 -6.73
C LYS A 48 -8.53 9.39 -6.38
N GLU A 49 -9.01 8.62 -7.36
CA GLU A 49 -9.41 7.22 -7.16
C GLU A 49 -8.24 6.33 -6.71
N TYR A 50 -7.03 6.55 -7.24
CA TYR A 50 -5.83 5.82 -6.82
C TYR A 50 -5.40 6.19 -5.39
N PHE A 51 -5.54 7.47 -5.01
CA PHE A 51 -5.27 7.88 -3.63
C PHE A 51 -6.32 7.32 -2.67
N ASP A 52 -7.59 7.32 -3.05
CA ASP A 52 -8.68 6.75 -2.26
C ASP A 52 -8.44 5.24 -2.06
N ALA A 53 -8.01 4.51 -3.09
CA ALA A 53 -7.62 3.10 -2.98
C ALA A 53 -6.45 2.88 -2.00
N TYR A 54 -5.41 3.73 -2.05
CA TYR A 54 -4.28 3.67 -1.10
C TYR A 54 -4.74 3.92 0.35
N ILE A 55 -5.60 4.91 0.57
CA ILE A 55 -6.16 5.22 1.89
C ILE A 55 -6.99 4.05 2.41
N GLN A 56 -7.85 3.48 1.55
CA GLN A 56 -8.66 2.32 1.89
C GLN A 56 -7.80 1.11 2.26
N CYS A 57 -6.77 0.81 1.47
CA CYS A 57 -5.83 -0.27 1.77
C CYS A 57 -5.18 -0.06 3.15
N LYS A 58 -4.70 1.16 3.44
CA LYS A 58 -4.09 1.48 4.74
C LYS A 58 -5.08 1.34 5.89
N LYS A 59 -6.34 1.71 5.69
CA LYS A 59 -7.41 1.55 6.69
C LYS A 59 -7.67 0.07 6.98
N LEU A 60 -7.85 -0.74 5.94
CA LEU A 60 -8.04 -2.20 6.09
C LEU A 60 -6.87 -2.84 6.82
N TRP A 61 -5.64 -2.47 6.45
CA TRP A 61 -4.44 -2.98 7.12
C TRP A 61 -4.39 -2.64 8.62
N MET A 62 -4.75 -1.42 9.01
CA MET A 62 -4.80 -1.02 10.42
C MET A 62 -5.89 -1.78 11.18
N GLU A 63 -7.04 -2.03 10.56
CA GLU A 63 -8.11 -2.84 11.14
C GLU A 63 -7.68 -4.31 11.30
N GLU A 64 -7.02 -4.92 10.31
CA GLU A 64 -6.49 -6.29 10.42
C GLU A 64 -5.44 -6.40 11.53
N ARG A 65 -4.53 -5.42 11.63
CA ARG A 65 -3.56 -5.35 12.71
C ARG A 65 -4.21 -5.19 14.07
N LYS A 66 -5.26 -4.38 14.16
CA LYS A 66 -6.02 -4.19 15.38
C LYS A 66 -6.68 -5.51 15.78
N ALA A 67 -7.42 -6.14 14.86
CA ALA A 67 -8.09 -7.41 15.08
C ALA A 67 -7.14 -8.52 15.52
N ALA A 68 -5.95 -8.62 14.93
CA ALA A 68 -4.95 -9.60 15.31
C ALA A 68 -4.34 -9.38 16.71
N ARG A 69 -4.36 -8.14 17.23
CA ARG A 69 -3.93 -7.85 18.60
C ARG A 69 -5.01 -8.13 19.65
N PHE A 70 -6.27 -8.21 19.24
CA PHE A 70 -7.42 -8.48 20.12
C PHE A 70 -7.84 -9.95 20.10
N LYS A 71 -7.03 -10.82 19.51
CA LYS A 71 -7.24 -12.27 19.41
C LYS A 71 -6.28 -12.99 20.36
#